data_AF-A0A944SUV4-F1
#
_entry.id   AF-A0A944SUV4-F1
#
_cell.length_a   1.000
_cell.length_b   1.000
_cell.length_c   1.000
_cell.angle_alpha   90.00
_cell.angle_beta   90.00
_cell.angle_gamma   90.00
#
_symmetry.space_group_name_H-M   'P 1'
#
loop_
_entity.id
_entity.type
_entity.pdbx_description
1 polymer ?
#
loop_
_entity_poly.entity_id
_entity_poly.type
_entity_poly.pdbx_seq_one_letter_code
_entity_poly.pdbx_strand_id
1 'polypeptide(L)'
;MLELGQVNGKYSVESYDVEPLPLNSVVEGRIDNVEEVAGAIKRAIKKSGAKAKDAAVAVSANSAITKIISFPADMSEREMEEQIMLEADNYIPYPLEEV
;
A
#
# COMPACT_ATOMS: atom_id res chain seq x y z
N MET A 1 -13.86 -2.59 -2.10
CA MET A 1 -13.41 -1.45 -2.91
C MET A 1 -14.34 -0.28 -2.67
N LEU A 2 -13.78 0.94 -2.63
CA LEU A 2 -14.47 2.18 -2.37
C LEU A 2 -13.90 3.26 -3.32
N GLU A 3 -14.76 3.96 -4.03
CA GLU A 3 -14.43 5.12 -4.86
C GLU A 3 -15.11 6.35 -4.26
N LEU A 4 -14.33 7.42 -4.07
CA LEU A 4 -14.79 8.68 -3.51
C LEU A 4 -14.68 9.78 -4.55
N GLY A 5 -15.75 10.56 -4.69
CA GLY A 5 -15.78 11.82 -5.42
C GLY A 5 -15.66 13.01 -4.47
N GLN A 6 -15.24 14.16 -5.00
CA GLN A 6 -15.25 15.41 -4.26
C GLN A 6 -15.94 16.51 -5.07
N VAL A 7 -16.95 17.14 -4.48
CA VAL A 7 -17.67 18.27 -5.08
C VAL A 7 -17.77 19.38 -4.04
N ASN A 8 -17.31 20.59 -4.38
CA ASN A 8 -17.33 21.76 -3.49
C ASN A 8 -16.72 21.49 -2.10
N GLY A 9 -15.60 20.75 -2.07
CA GLY A 9 -14.90 20.39 -0.83
C GLY A 9 -15.57 19.28 0.00
N LYS A 10 -16.73 18.76 -0.43
CA LYS A 10 -17.43 17.66 0.24
C LYS A 10 -17.15 16.34 -0.47
N TYR A 11 -16.91 15.30 0.32
CA TYR A 11 -16.74 13.94 -0.20
C TYR A 11 -18.08 13.24 -0.38
N SER A 12 -18.18 12.41 -1.41
CA SER A 12 -19.29 11.51 -1.67
C SER A 12 -18.79 10.13 -2.07
N VAL A 13 -19.52 9.08 -1.70
CA VAL A 13 -19.23 7.72 -2.18
C VAL A 13 -19.81 7.56 -3.58
N GLU A 14 -18.96 7.30 -4.56
CA GLU A 14 -19.37 7.11 -5.96
C GLU A 14 -19.60 5.64 -6.29
N SER A 15 -18.78 4.75 -5.73
CA SER A 15 -18.89 3.30 -5.92
C SER A 15 -18.38 2.56 -4.71
N TYR A 16 -19.00 1.42 -4.40
CA TYR A 16 -18.63 0.58 -3.26
C TYR A 16 -19.02 -0.87 -3.52
N ASP A 17 -18.14 -1.79 -3.15
CA ASP A 17 -18.44 -3.23 -3.12
C ASP A 17 -17.49 -3.97 -2.17
N VAL A 18 -17.93 -5.11 -1.64
CA VAL A 18 -17.10 -6.01 -0.84
C VAL A 18 -17.19 -7.40 -1.43
N GLU A 19 -16.05 -7.91 -1.89
CA GLU A 19 -15.94 -9.27 -2.40
C GLU A 19 -15.16 -10.13 -1.40
N PRO A 20 -15.72 -11.27 -0.94
CA PRO A 20 -14.99 -12.17 -0.08
C PRO A 20 -13.81 -12.81 -0.82
N LEU A 21 -12.70 -12.95 -0.11
CA LEU A 21 -11.53 -13.67 -0.61
C LEU A 21 -11.72 -15.18 -0.45
N PRO A 22 -11.24 -15.99 -1.42
CA PRO A 22 -11.16 -17.43 -1.26
C PRO A 22 -10.32 -17.81 -0.03
N LEU A 23 -10.67 -18.94 0.59
CA LEU A 23 -9.96 -19.44 1.77
C LEU A 23 -8.47 -19.66 1.44
N ASN A 24 -7.59 -19.25 2.34
CA ASN A 24 -6.13 -19.37 2.19
C ASN A 24 -5.50 -18.57 1.03
N SER A 25 -6.27 -17.76 0.30
CA SER A 25 -5.70 -16.89 -0.74
C SER A 25 -4.83 -15.75 -0.17
N VAL A 26 -5.12 -15.35 1.07
CA VAL A 26 -4.32 -14.41 1.87
C VAL A 26 -4.10 -15.01 3.26
N VAL A 27 -2.85 -15.11 3.67
CA VAL A 27 -2.44 -15.68 4.97
C VAL A 27 -1.53 -14.68 5.66
N GLU A 28 -1.88 -14.26 6.87
CA GLU A 28 -1.10 -13.30 7.68
C GLU A 28 -0.72 -12.00 6.95
N GLY A 29 -1.58 -11.54 6.03
CA GLY A 29 -1.36 -10.32 5.24
C GLY A 29 -0.45 -10.51 4.02
N ARG A 30 -0.01 -11.75 3.73
CA ARG A 30 0.68 -12.12 2.49
C ARG A 30 -0.32 -12.70 1.49
N ILE A 31 -0.10 -12.42 0.22
CA ILE A 31 -0.88 -12.99 -0.89
C ILE A 31 -0.23 -14.32 -1.29
N ASP A 32 -0.89 -15.43 -0.94
CA ASP A 32 -0.41 -16.78 -1.25
C ASP A 32 -0.91 -17.24 -2.63
N ASN A 33 -2.14 -16.83 -3.01
CA ASN A 33 -2.70 -17.12 -4.33
C ASN A 33 -3.08 -15.83 -5.07
N VAL A 34 -2.17 -15.37 -5.93
CA VAL A 34 -2.33 -14.14 -6.72
C VAL A 34 -3.53 -14.21 -7.66
N GLU A 35 -3.81 -15.36 -8.29
CA GLU A 35 -4.90 -15.48 -9.25
C GLU A 35 -6.28 -15.36 -8.58
N GLU A 36 -6.42 -15.97 -7.40
CA GLU A 36 -7.65 -15.92 -6.60
C GLU A 36 -7.94 -14.51 -6.09
N VAL A 37 -6.92 -13.83 -5.55
CA VAL A 37 -7.02 -12.43 -5.10
C VAL A 37 -7.32 -11.50 -6.28
N ALA A 38 -6.62 -11.65 -7.41
CA ALA A 38 -6.88 -10.88 -8.62
C ALA A 38 -8.31 -11.11 -9.13
N GLY A 39 -8.81 -12.35 -9.05
CA GLY A 39 -10.19 -12.69 -9.38
C GLY A 39 -11.20 -11.96 -8.48
N ALA A 40 -10.97 -11.93 -7.17
CA ALA A 40 -11.82 -11.21 -6.23
C ALA A 40 -11.82 -9.70 -6.48
N ILE A 41 -10.64 -9.09 -6.72
CA ILE A 41 -10.51 -7.67 -7.07
C ILE A 41 -11.30 -7.35 -8.35
N LYS A 42 -11.16 -8.17 -9.39
CA LYS A 42 -11.93 -8.00 -10.65
C LYS A 42 -13.44 -8.07 -10.44
N ARG A 43 -13.91 -8.99 -9.59
CA ARG A 43 -15.34 -9.07 -9.24
C ARG A 43 -15.81 -7.85 -8.48
N ALA A 44 -15.03 -7.36 -7.51
CA ALA A 44 -15.34 -6.15 -6.76
C ALA A 44 -15.43 -4.90 -7.66
N ILE A 45 -14.49 -4.74 -8.60
CA ILE A 45 -14.53 -3.65 -9.60
C ILE A 45 -15.78 -3.76 -10.48
N LYS A 46 -16.09 -4.96 -10.96
CA LYS A 46 -17.26 -5.17 -11.83
C LYS A 46 -18.58 -4.90 -11.10
N LYS A 47 -18.72 -5.34 -9.84
CA LYS A 47 -19.95 -5.21 -9.06
C LYS A 47 -20.19 -3.78 -8.56
N SER A 48 -19.14 -3.12 -8.10
CA SER A 48 -19.22 -1.71 -7.65
C SER A 48 -19.56 -0.74 -8.79
N GLY A 49 -19.19 -1.09 -10.03
CA GLY A 49 -19.39 -0.21 -11.20
C GLY A 49 -18.37 0.91 -11.30
N ALA A 50 -17.30 0.86 -10.49
CA ALA A 50 -16.27 1.90 -10.46
C ALA A 50 -15.59 2.05 -11.83
N LYS A 51 -15.21 3.30 -12.13
CA LYS A 51 -14.59 3.64 -13.43
C LYS A 51 -13.12 4.00 -13.31
N ALA A 52 -12.65 4.31 -12.11
CA ALA A 52 -11.24 4.55 -11.82
C ALA A 52 -10.33 3.43 -12.35
N LYS A 53 -9.16 3.84 -12.85
CA LYS A 53 -8.10 2.94 -13.33
C LYS A 53 -6.94 2.83 -12.34
N ASP A 54 -6.74 3.89 -11.56
CA ASP A 54 -5.77 3.92 -10.49
C ASP A 54 -6.43 3.51 -9.16
N ALA A 55 -5.63 2.91 -8.28
CA ALA A 55 -6.08 2.47 -6.97
C ALA A 55 -5.02 2.77 -5.92
N ALA A 56 -5.45 3.20 -4.74
CA ALA A 56 -4.62 3.24 -3.55
C ALA A 56 -4.71 1.91 -2.81
N VAL A 57 -3.57 1.32 -2.47
CA VAL A 57 -3.46 0.06 -1.72
C VAL A 57 -2.56 0.26 -0.50
N ALA A 58 -2.64 -0.65 0.46
CA ALA A 58 -1.81 -0.64 1.66
C ALA A 58 -1.14 -2.00 1.85
N VAL A 59 0.02 -1.99 2.49
CA VAL A 59 0.72 -3.20 2.95
C VAL A 59 0.35 -3.49 4.40
N SER A 60 0.61 -4.72 4.85
CA SER A 60 0.41 -5.08 6.25
C SER A 60 1.33 -4.25 7.14
N ALA A 61 0.83 -3.83 8.31
CA ALA A 61 1.66 -3.15 9.30
C ALA A 61 2.84 -4.04 9.78
N ASN A 62 2.66 -5.37 9.75
CA ASN A 62 3.71 -6.32 10.12
C ASN A 62 4.79 -6.46 9.03
N SER A 63 4.54 -5.98 7.81
CA SER A 63 5.50 -6.00 6.70
C SER A 63 6.16 -4.63 6.46
N ALA A 64 5.98 -3.67 7.37
CA ALA A 64 6.57 -2.34 7.23
C ALA A 64 7.11 -1.84 8.58
N ILE A 65 8.28 -1.20 8.56
CA ILE A 65 8.87 -0.54 9.73
C ILE A 65 8.82 0.97 9.47
N THR A 66 8.21 1.73 10.39
CA THR A 66 8.16 3.20 10.32
C THR A 66 9.00 3.80 11.43
N LYS A 67 9.95 4.67 11.09
CA LYS A 67 10.80 5.37 12.06
C LYS A 67 10.98 6.83 11.65
N ILE A 68 10.94 7.72 12.64
CA ILE A 68 11.26 9.13 12.44
C ILE A 68 12.75 9.32 12.75
N ILE A 69 13.47 9.88 11.78
CA ILE A 69 14.88 10.26 11.87
C ILE A 69 15.00 11.77 11.63
N SER A 70 15.95 12.40 12.31
CA SER A 70 16.14 13.85 12.25
C SER A 70 17.47 14.19 11.60
N PHE A 71 17.46 15.07 10.61
CA PHE A 71 18.64 15.57 9.92
C PHE A 71 18.78 17.09 10.06
N PRO A 72 20.00 17.63 9.93
CA PRO A 72 20.21 19.07 9.79
C PRO A 72 19.41 19.65 8.62
N ALA A 73 18.84 20.84 8.80
CA ALA A 73 17.98 21.47 7.79
C ALA A 73 18.74 21.97 6.55
N ASP A 74 20.06 22.11 6.65
CA ASP A 74 20.98 22.54 5.60
C ASP A 74 21.59 21.37 4.82
N MET A 75 21.24 20.13 5.18
CA MET A 75 21.69 18.92 4.46
C MET A 75 21.04 18.84 3.07
N SER A 76 21.85 18.50 2.05
CA SER A 76 21.34 18.30 0.70
C SER A 76 20.57 16.98 0.55
N GLU A 77 19.69 16.86 -0.45
CA GLU A 77 18.94 15.62 -0.72
C GLU A 77 19.85 14.41 -0.93
N ARG A 78 20.98 14.59 -1.63
CA ARG A 78 21.95 13.52 -1.88
C ARG A 78 22.61 13.03 -0.58
N GLU A 79 22.99 13.96 0.29
CA GLU A 79 23.57 13.62 1.60
C GLU A 79 22.53 12.93 2.48
N MET A 80 21.26 13.35 2.40
CA MET A 80 20.17 12.72 3.13
C MET A 80 19.93 11.29 2.66
N GLU A 81 19.95 11.02 1.35
CA GLU A 81 19.82 9.68 0.79
C GLU A 81 20.95 8.75 1.27
N GLU A 82 22.20 9.22 1.20
CA GLU A 82 23.36 8.47 1.70
C GLU A 82 23.22 8.13 3.20
N GLN A 83 22.74 9.08 4.01
CA GLN A 83 22.53 8.86 5.45
C GLN A 83 21.34 7.92 5.73
N ILE A 84 20.26 8.02 4.97
CA ILE A 84 19.10 7.12 5.09
C ILE A 84 19.54 5.67 4.84
N MET A 85 20.36 5.43 3.81
CA MET A 85 20.86 4.09 3.50
C MET A 85 21.72 3.52 4.63
N LEU A 86 22.62 4.31 5.21
CA LEU A 86 23.45 3.91 6.36
C LEU A 86 22.62 3.61 7.62
N GLU A 87 21.58 4.40 7.88
CA GLU A 87 20.67 4.13 8.99
C GLU A 87 19.85 2.87 8.72
N ALA A 88 19.36 2.67 7.50
CA ALA A 88 18.50 1.53 7.14
C ALA A 88 19.19 0.17 7.37
N ASP A 89 20.48 0.05 7.06
CA ASP A 89 21.30 -1.15 7.35
C ASP A 89 21.27 -1.58 8.82
N ASN A 90 21.12 -0.63 9.76
CA ASN A 90 21.12 -0.93 11.19
C ASN A 90 19.75 -1.40 11.72
N TYR A 91 18.67 -1.24 10.95
CA TYR A 91 17.31 -1.51 11.43
C TYR A 91 16.51 -2.48 10.58
N ILE A 92 16.86 -2.66 9.31
CA ILE A 92 16.19 -3.60 8.43
C ILE A 92 16.86 -4.98 8.62
N PRO A 93 16.14 -5.99 9.14
CA PRO A 93 16.70 -7.31 9.40
C PRO A 93 16.99 -8.15 8.14
N TYR A 94 16.70 -7.59 6.96
CA TYR A 94 16.90 -8.18 5.64
C TYR A 94 17.87 -7.30 4.85
N PRO A 95 18.62 -7.86 3.88
CA PRO A 95 19.47 -7.08 3.00
C PRO A 95 18.66 -5.97 2.31
N LEU A 96 19.24 -4.78 2.16
CA LEU A 96 18.57 -3.67 1.48
C LEU A 96 18.18 -4.02 0.04
N GLU A 97 18.86 -4.96 -0.60
CA GLU A 97 18.52 -5.45 -1.95
C GLU A 97 17.21 -6.25 -2.01
N GLU A 98 16.67 -6.69 -0.87
CA GLU A 98 15.42 -7.46 -0.75
C GLU A 98 14.21 -6.60 -0.32
N VAL A 99 14.40 -5.28 -0.17
CA VAL A 99 13.38 -4.28 0.21
C VAL A 99 13.12 -3.32 -0.95
#